data_AF-A0AAV0URF5-F1
#
_entry.id   AF-A0AAV0URF5-F1
#
_cell.length_a   1.000
_cell.length_b   1.000
_cell.length_c   1.000
_cell.angle_alpha   90.00
_cell.angle_beta   90.00
_cell.angle_gamma   90.00
#
_symmetry.space_group_name_H-M   'P 1'
#
loop_
_entity.id
_entity.type
_entity.pdbx_description
1 polymer ?
#
loop_
_entity_poly.entity_id
_entity_poly.type
_entity_poly.pdbx_seq_one_letter_code
_entity_poly.pdbx_strand_id
1 'polypeptide(L)'
;MLNIQLPRHSSIKSDSGSPSSPSSGAQAQGEQDLSPFLDIGSPFGFKHDMHIHYNFQEARFEGIPDNFADFFHRKTSERSRAETISAVDASVALDFKRTYLSKQRRSRTSSASSGSFSLSSIMSGSSSSSSSSPHESEDIVDPVRILNQHFKLPFRQVPRVAVPGYDERIPAVLVMLQQHFVAKEGYLTPHIFRESPSKAERDQAMVDINCGAFQGAAHDVRVVADLIKLWFRELPRPILHEIPTRDMERLASTENVYVELLSVLGNLERCIVLWLADLLSFVAEYQPHNHMGVDQLAIIIAPNLVRLETANPMVAVALSKAAVDLFRGVLRARFQLRQELKAAEGVETVDERA
;
A
#
# COMPACT_ATOMS: atom_id res chain seq x y z
N MET A 1 11.27 11.85 -17.95
CA MET A 1 9.80 11.83 -17.94
C MET A 1 9.32 10.39 -18.02
N LEU A 2 8.74 9.86 -16.95
CA LEU A 2 8.03 8.57 -16.99
C LEU A 2 6.62 8.82 -17.55
N ASN A 3 6.53 9.03 -18.86
CA ASN A 3 5.24 9.05 -19.56
C ASN A 3 4.79 7.60 -19.72
N ILE A 4 3.92 7.15 -18.83
CA ILE A 4 3.22 5.88 -18.99
C ILE A 4 2.05 6.18 -19.94
N GLN A 5 2.15 5.74 -21.20
CA GLN A 5 0.99 5.64 -22.08
C GLN A 5 0.47 4.19 -22.09
N LEU A 6 -0.81 4.02 -21.73
CA LEU A 6 -1.58 2.76 -21.79
C LEU A 6 -2.03 2.40 -23.19
N PRO A 7 -2.50 1.15 -23.39
CA PRO A 7 -2.96 0.68 -24.69
C PRO A 7 -4.23 1.40 -25.12
N ARG A 8 -4.24 1.79 -26.40
CA ARG A 8 -5.43 2.25 -27.10
C ARG A 8 -6.38 1.08 -27.27
N HIS A 9 -7.51 1.09 -26.55
CA HIS A 9 -8.66 0.25 -26.88
C HIS A 9 -9.69 1.05 -27.67
N SER A 10 -10.17 0.41 -28.74
CA SER A 10 -10.96 0.92 -29.84
C SER A 10 -12.25 1.65 -29.46
N SER A 11 -12.53 2.71 -30.20
CA SER A 11 -13.74 3.53 -30.17
C SER A 11 -15.03 2.75 -30.36
N ILE A 12 -16.02 2.99 -29.49
CA ILE A 12 -17.43 2.97 -29.88
C ILE A 12 -18.03 4.32 -29.48
N LYS A 13 -18.28 5.15 -30.50
CA LYS A 13 -19.06 6.39 -30.42
C LYS A 13 -20.55 6.03 -30.27
N SER A 14 -21.25 6.74 -29.39
CA SER A 14 -22.62 7.17 -29.64
C SER A 14 -22.89 8.47 -28.88
N ASP A 15 -22.99 9.55 -29.66
CA ASP A 15 -23.61 10.82 -29.28
C ASP A 15 -25.03 10.61 -28.75
N SER A 16 -25.45 11.42 -27.78
CA SER A 16 -26.42 12.51 -28.02
C SER A 16 -27.14 12.93 -26.73
N GLY A 17 -27.27 14.25 -26.56
CA GLY A 17 -28.48 14.82 -25.94
C GLY A 17 -28.31 15.53 -24.60
N SER A 18 -27.86 16.78 -24.62
CA SER A 18 -28.29 17.80 -23.66
C SER A 18 -29.82 17.95 -23.70
N PRO A 19 -30.44 18.51 -22.65
CA PRO A 19 -31.27 19.67 -22.94
C PRO A 19 -31.19 20.80 -21.91
N SER A 20 -31.44 21.98 -22.47
CA SER A 20 -31.45 23.32 -21.91
C SER A 20 -32.60 23.58 -20.93
N SER A 21 -32.37 24.56 -20.06
CA SER A 21 -33.35 25.24 -19.21
C SER A 21 -34.49 25.91 -19.99
N PRO A 22 -35.62 26.23 -19.33
CA PRO A 22 -36.46 27.34 -19.72
C PRO A 22 -36.39 28.51 -18.73
N SER A 23 -36.46 29.70 -19.31
CA SER A 23 -36.61 31.01 -18.68
C SER A 23 -38.08 31.31 -18.38
N SER A 24 -38.34 32.09 -17.33
CA SER A 24 -39.51 32.97 -17.19
C SER A 24 -39.23 34.03 -16.14
N GLY A 25 -39.37 35.30 -16.51
CA GLY A 25 -39.19 36.44 -15.63
C GLY A 25 -40.51 37.03 -15.15
N ALA A 26 -40.50 37.60 -13.94
CA ALA A 26 -41.38 38.68 -13.50
C ALA A 26 -40.69 39.44 -12.35
N GLN A 27 -40.58 40.76 -12.48
CA GLN A 27 -40.07 41.69 -11.46
C GLN A 27 -41.10 41.93 -10.35
N ALA A 28 -40.65 42.03 -9.09
CA ALA A 28 -40.94 43.14 -8.17
C ALA A 28 -40.26 42.95 -6.79
N GLN A 29 -39.40 43.91 -6.46
CA GLN A 29 -38.98 44.47 -5.17
C GLN A 29 -39.41 43.78 -3.85
N GLY A 30 -38.43 43.52 -2.98
CA GLY A 30 -38.65 43.26 -1.56
C GLY A 30 -37.40 42.72 -0.87
N GLU A 31 -36.85 43.48 0.06
CA GLU A 31 -35.72 43.14 0.92
C GLU A 31 -35.87 41.76 1.59
N GLN A 32 -34.80 40.97 1.59
CA GLN A 32 -34.19 40.31 2.75
C GLN A 32 -33.22 39.23 2.27
N ASP A 33 -31.93 39.56 2.40
CA ASP A 33 -30.81 38.63 2.31
C ASP A 33 -30.91 37.66 3.49
N LEU A 34 -31.50 36.48 3.25
CA LEU A 34 -31.60 35.39 4.21
C LEU A 34 -31.35 34.07 3.48
N SER A 35 -30.11 33.86 3.01
CA SER A 35 -29.58 32.50 2.96
C SER A 35 -29.05 32.17 4.36
N PRO A 36 -29.75 31.37 5.19
CA PRO A 36 -29.13 30.88 6.41
C PRO A 36 -28.06 29.90 5.94
N PHE A 37 -26.81 30.33 6.05
CA PHE A 37 -25.68 29.43 6.22
C PHE A 37 -26.07 28.46 7.32
N LEU A 38 -26.45 27.23 6.94
CA LEU A 38 -26.50 26.09 7.85
C LEU A 38 -25.05 25.70 8.15
N ASP A 39 -24.32 26.62 8.77
CA ASP A 39 -23.09 26.31 9.47
C ASP A 39 -23.51 25.51 10.70
N ILE A 40 -23.21 24.21 10.66
CA ILE A 40 -23.37 23.29 11.77
C ILE A 40 -22.44 23.79 12.89
N GLY A 41 -22.93 24.70 13.74
CA GLY A 41 -22.11 25.39 14.73
C GLY A 41 -22.74 26.59 15.46
N SER A 42 -24.04 26.88 15.34
CA SER A 42 -24.72 27.87 16.19
C SER A 42 -25.81 27.17 17.00
N PRO A 43 -25.89 27.35 18.34
CA PRO A 43 -25.48 28.50 19.15
C PRO A 43 -24.11 28.38 19.85
N PHE A 44 -23.36 27.32 19.59
CA PHE A 44 -22.05 27.09 20.20
C PHE A 44 -20.97 27.32 19.15
N GLY A 45 -20.42 28.53 19.06
CA GLY A 45 -19.49 29.01 18.01
C GLY A 45 -18.20 28.20 17.84
N PHE A 46 -18.31 26.94 17.45
CA PHE A 46 -17.24 26.00 17.19
C PHE A 46 -17.21 25.72 15.69
N LYS A 47 -16.34 26.42 14.98
CA LYS A 47 -15.96 26.04 13.62
C LYS A 47 -14.95 24.90 13.71
N HIS A 48 -15.37 23.69 13.38
CA HIS A 48 -14.45 22.55 13.31
C HIS A 48 -13.76 22.55 11.94
N ASP A 49 -12.74 23.41 11.77
CA ASP A 49 -11.86 23.37 10.58
C ASP A 49 -10.85 22.20 10.70
N MET A 50 -11.32 20.97 10.92
CA MET A 50 -10.47 19.78 10.88
C MET A 50 -10.48 19.17 9.48
N HIS A 51 -9.56 19.61 8.62
CA HIS A 51 -9.36 19.04 7.28
C HIS A 51 -8.16 18.09 7.27
N ILE A 52 -8.34 16.88 7.83
CA ILE A 52 -7.40 15.79 7.57
C ILE A 52 -7.52 15.44 6.08
N HIS A 53 -6.42 15.60 5.35
CA HIS A 53 -6.37 15.28 3.92
C HIS A 53 -5.15 14.43 3.61
N TYR A 54 -5.20 13.70 2.50
CA TYR A 54 -4.09 12.84 2.09
C TYR A 54 -3.21 13.59 1.08
N ASN A 55 -1.95 13.80 1.42
CA ASN A 55 -0.93 14.32 0.52
C ASN A 55 -0.36 13.16 -0.30
N PHE A 56 -0.79 13.05 -1.57
CA PHE A 56 -0.34 12.00 -2.48
C PHE A 56 1.13 12.13 -2.91
N GLN A 57 1.69 13.34 -2.86
CA GLN A 57 3.08 13.60 -3.23
C GLN A 57 4.05 13.05 -2.19
N GLU A 58 3.63 13.10 -0.92
CA GLU A 58 4.42 12.71 0.25
C GLU A 58 3.92 11.42 0.90
N ALA A 59 2.90 10.80 0.29
CA ALA A 59 2.20 9.61 0.76
C ALA A 59 1.90 9.63 2.27
N ARG A 60 1.32 10.72 2.78
CA ARG A 60 0.96 10.85 4.20
C ARG A 60 -0.34 11.63 4.39
N PHE A 61 -0.99 11.44 5.52
CA PHE A 61 -2.07 12.30 5.98
C PHE A 61 -1.50 13.56 6.63
N GLU A 62 -2.07 14.71 6.27
CA GLU A 62 -1.73 16.03 6.80
C GLU A 62 -2.94 16.68 7.47
N GLY A 63 -2.70 17.65 8.35
CA GLY A 63 -3.75 18.28 9.16
C GLY A 63 -4.26 17.40 10.31
N ILE A 64 -3.45 16.43 10.77
CA ILE A 64 -3.76 15.57 11.92
C ILE A 64 -3.62 16.41 13.21
N PRO A 65 -4.68 16.58 14.01
CA PRO A 65 -4.59 17.32 15.27
C PRO A 65 -3.67 16.63 16.29
N ASP A 66 -2.99 17.40 17.13
CA ASP A 66 -2.12 16.86 18.19
C ASP A 66 -2.87 15.93 19.16
N ASN A 67 -4.17 16.17 19.36
CA ASN A 67 -5.06 15.37 20.22
C ASN A 67 -5.73 14.19 19.48
N PHE A 68 -5.31 13.85 18.25
CA PHE A 68 -5.92 12.77 17.47
C PHE A 68 -5.90 11.42 18.20
N ALA A 69 -4.87 11.18 19.03
CA ALA A 69 -4.75 10.01 19.90
C ALA A 69 -5.92 9.84 20.87
N ASP A 70 -6.36 10.96 21.45
CA ASP A 70 -7.36 10.95 22.53
C ASP A 70 -8.71 10.43 22.03
N PHE A 71 -9.01 10.59 20.73
CA PHE A 71 -10.24 10.08 20.12
C PHE A 71 -10.31 8.55 20.08
N PHE A 72 -9.18 7.86 20.00
CA PHE A 72 -9.15 6.39 20.06
C PHE A 72 -9.32 5.89 21.51
N HIS A 73 -8.70 6.56 22.47
CA HIS A 73 -8.84 6.24 23.90
C HIS A 73 -10.25 6.53 24.44
N ARG A 74 -10.93 7.55 23.91
CA ARG A 74 -12.30 7.87 24.31
C ARG A 74 -13.31 6.80 23.86
N LYS A 75 -13.13 6.19 22.68
CA LYS A 75 -13.99 5.10 22.18
C LYS A 75 -13.83 3.79 22.94
N THR A 76 -12.63 3.48 23.47
CA THR A 76 -12.43 2.29 24.30
C THR A 76 -13.04 2.48 25.70
N SER A 77 -12.96 3.69 26.26
CA SER A 77 -13.63 4.04 27.52
C SER A 77 -15.16 4.10 27.40
N GLU A 78 -15.70 4.63 26.30
CA GLU A 78 -17.15 4.67 26.05
C GLU A 78 -17.73 3.27 25.76
N ARG A 79 -17.00 2.36 25.12
CA ARG A 79 -17.41 0.93 25.01
C ARG A 79 -17.48 0.26 26.38
N SER A 80 -16.52 0.52 27.26
CA SER A 80 -16.53 0.00 28.64
C SER A 80 -17.68 0.59 29.48
N ARG A 81 -18.11 1.83 29.23
CA ARG A 81 -19.27 2.44 29.89
C ARG A 81 -20.62 2.04 29.27
N ALA A 82 -20.68 1.76 27.97
CA ALA A 82 -21.90 1.33 27.29
C ALA A 82 -22.31 -0.10 27.64
N GLU A 83 -21.35 -0.98 27.97
CA GLU A 83 -21.63 -2.35 28.45
C GLU A 83 -22.26 -2.40 29.85
N THR A 84 -22.33 -1.28 30.58
CA THR A 84 -23.00 -1.23 31.90
C THR A 84 -24.43 -0.67 31.83
N ILE A 85 -24.91 -0.15 30.68
CA ILE A 85 -26.23 0.52 30.61
C ILE A 85 -27.16 0.04 29.47
N SER A 86 -26.74 -0.87 28.59
CA SER A 86 -27.68 -1.44 27.60
C SER A 86 -27.70 -2.96 27.60
N ALA A 87 -28.35 -3.51 28.62
CA ALA A 87 -28.84 -4.88 28.63
C ALA A 87 -30.36 -4.90 28.36
N VAL A 88 -30.80 -4.30 27.25
CA VAL A 88 -32.06 -4.65 26.58
C VAL A 88 -32.03 -4.08 25.16
N ASP A 89 -32.23 -4.98 24.19
CA ASP A 89 -32.55 -4.73 22.78
C ASP A 89 -31.52 -3.98 21.91
N ALA A 90 -30.67 -4.76 21.22
CA ALA A 90 -30.51 -4.66 19.76
C ALA A 90 -29.56 -5.75 19.25
N SER A 91 -30.16 -6.83 18.80
CA SER A 91 -29.55 -7.87 17.97
C SER A 91 -29.21 -7.33 16.57
N VAL A 92 -27.92 -7.05 16.29
CA VAL A 92 -27.25 -7.33 14.99
C VAL A 92 -25.75 -7.48 15.28
N ALA A 93 -25.32 -8.70 15.59
CA ALA A 93 -23.89 -9.03 15.65
C ALA A 93 -23.38 -9.31 14.23
N LEU A 94 -22.35 -8.57 13.81
CA LEU A 94 -21.52 -8.94 12.66
C LEU A 94 -20.70 -10.18 13.03
N ASP A 95 -21.15 -11.33 12.52
CA ASP A 95 -20.50 -12.62 12.61
C ASP A 95 -19.11 -12.57 11.93
N PHE A 96 -18.05 -12.39 12.73
CA PHE A 96 -16.69 -12.73 12.33
C PHE A 96 -16.42 -14.19 12.71
N LYS A 97 -16.96 -15.13 11.91
CA LYS A 97 -16.66 -16.56 12.07
C LYS A 97 -15.21 -16.85 11.66
N ARG A 98 -14.36 -17.00 12.66
CA ARG A 98 -13.09 -17.73 12.58
C ARG A 98 -13.40 -19.23 12.64
N THR A 99 -13.18 -19.93 11.54
CA THR A 99 -13.21 -21.39 11.43
C THR A 99 -11.87 -21.98 11.87
N TYR A 100 -11.89 -23.27 12.26
CA TYR A 100 -10.80 -24.16 12.72
C TYR A 100 -10.44 -23.96 14.21
N LEU A 101 -10.71 -24.89 15.12
CA LEU A 101 -10.32 -26.31 15.11
C LEU A 101 -11.25 -27.16 15.98
N SER A 102 -11.55 -28.41 15.57
CA SER A 102 -11.70 -29.50 16.53
C SER A 102 -11.37 -30.85 15.92
N LYS A 103 -10.48 -31.60 16.58
CA LYS A 103 -10.71 -33.01 16.89
C LYS A 103 -9.88 -33.40 18.12
N GLN A 104 -10.61 -33.89 19.11
CA GLN A 104 -10.20 -34.26 20.46
C GLN A 104 -9.35 -35.52 20.51
N ARG A 105 -8.59 -35.69 21.62
CA ARG A 105 -8.68 -36.90 22.45
C ARG A 105 -8.11 -36.74 23.88
N ARG A 106 -9.04 -36.81 24.85
CA ARG A 106 -9.03 -37.28 26.27
C ARG A 106 -7.69 -37.54 27.00
N SER A 107 -7.57 -37.04 28.25
CA SER A 107 -7.68 -37.84 29.50
C SER A 107 -7.23 -37.12 30.80
N ARG A 108 -8.20 -36.89 31.71
CA ARG A 108 -8.27 -37.09 33.20
C ARG A 108 -7.32 -36.40 34.22
N THR A 109 -7.98 -36.02 35.34
CA THR A 109 -7.56 -35.76 36.76
C THR A 109 -6.74 -34.48 37.03
N SER A 110 -6.94 -33.65 38.06
CA SER A 110 -7.70 -33.69 39.33
C SER A 110 -7.68 -32.30 40.03
N SER A 111 -8.75 -32.02 40.80
CA SER A 111 -8.85 -31.26 42.08
C SER A 111 -8.33 -29.81 42.27
N ALA A 112 -9.30 -28.93 42.56
CA ALA A 112 -9.43 -27.97 43.69
C ALA A 112 -8.38 -26.85 43.91
N SER A 113 -8.82 -25.58 43.93
CA SER A 113 -9.34 -24.88 45.12
C SER A 113 -9.57 -23.39 44.82
N SER A 114 -10.55 -22.81 45.52
CA SER A 114 -10.98 -21.41 45.40
C SER A 114 -10.07 -20.48 46.21
N GLY A 115 -9.75 -19.30 45.68
CA GLY A 115 -9.04 -18.25 46.40
C GLY A 115 -9.28 -16.89 45.77
N SER A 116 -10.17 -16.12 46.39
CA SER A 116 -10.35 -14.68 46.19
C SER A 116 -9.22 -13.93 46.89
N PHE A 117 -8.59 -12.96 46.23
CA PHE A 117 -7.81 -11.95 46.94
C PHE A 117 -7.85 -10.59 46.22
N SER A 118 -8.50 -9.66 46.90
CA SER A 118 -8.33 -8.22 46.79
C SER A 118 -6.88 -7.80 47.05
N LEU A 119 -6.43 -6.70 46.44
CA LEU A 119 -5.18 -6.06 46.81
C LEU A 119 -5.42 -4.60 47.17
N SER A 120 -5.21 -4.30 48.45
CA SER A 120 -5.12 -2.96 49.02
C SER A 120 -3.70 -2.72 49.54
N SER A 121 -3.21 -1.50 49.28
CA SER A 121 -2.22 -0.71 50.05
C SER A 121 -0.76 -1.20 50.08
N ILE A 122 0.19 -0.45 49.51
CA ILE A 122 0.98 0.66 50.12
C ILE A 122 1.84 0.18 51.31
N MET A 123 3.18 0.10 51.19
CA MET A 123 4.16 1.13 51.59
C MET A 123 5.63 0.62 51.70
N SER A 124 6.56 1.53 51.35
CA SER A 124 7.93 1.73 51.90
C SER A 124 9.15 0.92 51.42
N GLY A 125 10.17 1.64 50.92
CA GLY A 125 11.53 1.52 51.45
C GLY A 125 12.71 1.18 50.52
N SER A 126 13.37 2.23 50.00
CA SER A 126 14.84 2.41 49.87
C SER A 126 15.75 1.51 48.99
N SER A 127 16.32 2.18 47.97
CA SER A 127 17.72 2.21 47.49
C SER A 127 18.43 1.01 46.84
N SER A 128 19.00 1.32 45.67
CA SER A 128 20.31 0.93 45.09
C SER A 128 20.32 -0.01 43.87
N SER A 129 20.82 0.57 42.78
CA SER A 129 21.62 0.00 41.66
C SER A 129 21.26 -1.36 41.07
N SER A 130 21.10 -1.32 39.74
CA SER A 130 21.55 -2.29 38.71
C SER A 130 20.45 -2.89 37.82
N SER A 131 20.78 -2.91 36.53
CA SER A 131 20.14 -3.65 35.43
C SER A 131 18.64 -3.44 35.19
N SER A 132 18.29 -2.50 34.31
CA SER A 132 16.98 -2.50 33.65
C SER A 132 17.02 -3.40 32.42
N SER A 133 16.46 -4.58 32.60
CA SER A 133 15.87 -5.44 31.56
C SER A 133 14.96 -4.62 30.63
N PRO A 134 14.80 -5.01 29.35
CA PRO A 134 13.89 -4.31 28.45
C PRO A 134 12.45 -4.55 28.93
N HIS A 135 11.85 -3.50 29.46
CA HIS A 135 10.41 -3.44 29.64
C HIS A 135 9.77 -3.62 28.26
N GLU A 136 8.98 -4.68 28.10
CA GLU A 136 7.92 -4.73 27.11
C GLU A 136 7.03 -3.52 27.38
N SER A 137 7.23 -2.45 26.61
CA SER A 137 6.30 -1.34 26.53
C SER A 137 4.95 -1.94 26.14
N GLU A 138 3.92 -1.75 26.97
CA GLU A 138 2.56 -1.87 26.45
C GLU A 138 2.50 -0.97 25.21
N ASP A 139 2.35 -1.58 24.04
CA ASP A 139 2.32 -0.89 22.75
C ASP A 139 1.16 0.10 22.75
N ILE A 140 1.39 1.32 23.22
CA ILE A 140 0.52 2.46 22.96
C ILE A 140 0.53 2.58 21.45
N VAL A 141 -0.55 2.13 20.82
CA VAL A 141 -0.67 2.15 19.37
C VAL A 141 -0.70 3.62 18.95
N ASP A 142 0.43 4.12 18.47
CA ASP A 142 0.56 5.49 17.99
C ASP A 142 -0.49 5.71 16.86
N PRO A 143 -1.51 6.55 17.10
CA PRO A 143 -2.61 6.76 16.15
C PRO A 143 -2.14 7.37 14.82
N VAL A 144 -1.06 8.15 14.84
CA VAL A 144 -0.46 8.72 13.62
C VAL A 144 0.16 7.60 12.80
N ARG A 145 0.80 6.65 13.47
CA ARG A 145 1.31 5.43 12.85
C ARG A 145 0.19 4.54 12.30
N ILE A 146 -0.95 4.43 12.98
CA ILE A 146 -2.12 3.70 12.45
C ILE A 146 -2.58 4.35 11.14
N LEU A 147 -2.73 5.67 11.15
CA LEU A 147 -3.28 6.42 10.02
C LEU A 147 -2.34 6.40 8.80
N ASN A 148 -1.04 6.53 9.02
CA ASN A 148 -0.01 6.57 7.97
C ASN A 148 0.60 5.19 7.67
N GLN A 149 0.05 4.09 8.18
CA GLN A 149 0.63 2.78 7.90
C GLN A 149 0.54 2.46 6.40
N HIS A 150 1.69 2.13 5.80
CA HIS A 150 1.81 1.78 4.37
C HIS A 150 2.43 0.41 4.13
N PHE A 151 3.31 -0.06 5.01
CA PHE A 151 3.90 -1.38 4.98
C PHE A 151 3.11 -2.35 5.85
N LYS A 152 3.19 -3.64 5.53
CA LYS A 152 2.48 -4.72 6.25
C LYS A 152 0.95 -4.61 6.21
N LEU A 153 0.41 -3.84 5.25
CA LEU A 153 -1.02 -3.78 4.95
C LEU A 153 -1.32 -4.47 3.62
N PRO A 154 -2.53 -5.05 3.46
CA PRO A 154 -3.01 -5.43 2.14
C PRO A 154 -2.99 -4.22 1.20
N PHE A 155 -2.47 -4.39 -0.02
CA PHE A 155 -2.38 -3.32 -1.02
C PHE A 155 -3.73 -2.68 -1.41
N ARG A 156 -4.86 -3.30 -1.04
CA ARG A 156 -6.21 -2.75 -1.21
C ARG A 156 -6.58 -1.70 -0.16
N GLN A 157 -5.90 -1.71 1.00
CA GLN A 157 -6.16 -0.85 2.15
C GLN A 157 -5.30 0.41 2.15
N VAL A 158 -4.19 0.43 1.40
CA VAL A 158 -3.36 1.63 1.29
C VAL A 158 -4.04 2.67 0.39
N PRO A 159 -3.84 3.98 0.65
CA PRO A 159 -4.22 5.05 -0.27
C PRO A 159 -3.62 4.85 -1.67
N ARG A 160 -4.43 5.14 -2.70
CA ARG A 160 -4.09 4.93 -4.11
C ARG A 160 -4.39 6.16 -4.94
N VAL A 161 -3.51 6.47 -5.89
CA VAL A 161 -3.58 7.63 -6.79
C VAL A 161 -3.78 7.18 -8.23
N ALA A 162 -4.53 7.95 -9.01
CA ALA A 162 -4.65 7.71 -10.44
C ALA A 162 -3.31 8.04 -11.11
N VAL A 163 -2.80 7.11 -11.91
CA VAL A 163 -1.57 7.29 -12.67
C VAL A 163 -1.95 7.17 -14.14
N PRO A 164 -1.63 8.17 -14.99
CA PRO A 164 -1.86 8.07 -16.41
C PRO A 164 -1.24 6.79 -16.91
N GLY A 165 -1.98 6.03 -17.71
CA GLY A 165 -1.44 4.77 -18.14
C GLY A 165 -1.63 3.62 -17.13
N TYR A 166 -2.59 3.68 -16.19
CA TYR A 166 -3.17 2.49 -15.56
C TYR A 166 -4.70 2.63 -15.41
N ASP A 167 -5.44 1.54 -15.62
CA ASP A 167 -6.90 1.52 -15.48
C ASP A 167 -7.34 1.54 -14.01
N GLU A 168 -6.42 1.15 -13.10
CA GLU A 168 -6.62 1.14 -11.66
C GLU A 168 -5.66 2.12 -10.97
N ARG A 169 -6.08 2.61 -9.80
CA ARG A 169 -5.24 3.50 -8.99
C ARG A 169 -4.07 2.72 -8.35
N ILE A 170 -2.87 3.27 -8.43
CA ILE A 170 -1.63 2.68 -7.91
C ILE A 170 -1.39 3.14 -6.47
N PRO A 171 -0.87 2.28 -5.56
CA PRO A 171 -0.49 2.69 -4.21
C PRO A 171 0.35 3.96 -4.19
N ALA A 172 -0.13 4.99 -3.47
CA ALA A 172 0.50 6.31 -3.48
C ALA A 172 1.95 6.27 -2.95
N VAL A 173 2.22 5.42 -1.95
CA VAL A 173 3.58 5.18 -1.43
C VAL A 173 4.55 4.68 -2.50
N LEU A 174 4.10 3.83 -3.44
CA LEU A 174 4.93 3.34 -4.54
C LEU A 174 5.24 4.47 -5.53
N VAL A 175 4.25 5.31 -5.84
CA VAL A 175 4.40 6.47 -6.73
C VAL A 175 5.36 7.51 -6.12
N MET A 176 5.20 7.83 -4.82
CA MET A 176 6.13 8.71 -4.08
C MET A 176 7.57 8.14 -4.12
N LEU A 177 7.76 6.85 -3.81
CA LEU A 177 9.09 6.22 -3.87
C LEU A 177 9.69 6.27 -5.28
N GLN A 178 8.89 6.03 -6.32
CA GLN A 178 9.32 6.16 -7.71
C GLN A 178 9.73 7.59 -8.07
N GLN A 179 9.00 8.60 -7.62
CA GLN A 179 9.35 10.01 -7.85
C GLN A 179 10.70 10.36 -7.21
N HIS A 180 10.92 9.96 -5.95
CA HIS A 180 12.23 10.14 -5.30
C HIS A 180 13.35 9.37 -6.01
N PHE A 181 13.06 8.13 -6.45
CA PHE A 181 14.03 7.32 -7.19
C PHE A 181 14.46 8.00 -8.49
N VAL A 182 13.52 8.54 -9.26
CA VAL A 182 13.81 9.24 -10.52
C VAL A 182 14.48 10.58 -10.28
N ALA A 183 14.04 11.36 -9.29
CA ALA A 183 14.63 12.65 -8.95
C ALA A 183 16.10 12.52 -8.52
N LYS A 184 16.48 11.36 -7.96
CA LYS A 184 17.85 11.01 -7.57
C LYS A 184 18.63 10.28 -8.68
N GLU A 185 18.10 10.22 -9.90
CA GLU A 185 18.71 9.50 -11.02
C GLU A 185 19.07 8.05 -10.70
N GLY A 186 18.24 7.37 -9.89
CA GLY A 186 18.51 5.99 -9.45
C GLY A 186 18.71 5.01 -10.61
N TYR A 187 18.07 5.27 -11.75
CA TYR A 187 18.24 4.51 -12.98
C TYR A 187 19.66 4.59 -13.58
N LEU A 188 20.51 5.53 -13.17
CA LEU A 188 21.93 5.59 -13.57
C LEU A 188 22.88 4.97 -12.53
N THR A 189 22.38 4.65 -11.33
CA THR A 189 23.22 4.17 -10.23
C THR A 189 23.71 2.74 -10.49
N PRO A 190 25.04 2.47 -10.47
CA PRO A 190 25.58 1.12 -10.65
C PRO A 190 24.98 0.11 -9.65
N HIS A 191 24.58 -1.04 -10.18
CA HIS A 191 24.03 -2.17 -9.43
C HIS A 191 22.79 -1.84 -8.58
N ILE A 192 22.01 -0.84 -8.99
CA ILE A 192 20.75 -0.47 -8.32
C ILE A 192 19.79 -1.66 -8.21
N PHE A 193 19.03 -1.75 -7.12
CA PHE A 193 18.24 -2.91 -6.67
C PHE A 193 19.05 -4.16 -6.26
N ARG A 194 20.26 -4.39 -6.80
CA ARG A 194 21.11 -5.52 -6.42
C ARG A 194 21.82 -5.27 -5.08
N GLU A 195 22.49 -4.14 -4.96
CA GLU A 195 23.17 -3.75 -3.73
C GLU A 195 22.14 -3.35 -2.66
N SER A 196 22.28 -3.93 -1.47
CA SER A 196 21.43 -3.57 -0.34
C SER A 196 22.06 -2.41 0.44
N PRO A 197 21.27 -1.39 0.83
CA PRO A 197 21.73 -0.33 1.72
C PRO A 197 21.91 -0.89 3.15
N SER A 198 22.27 -0.02 4.09
CA SER A 198 22.23 -0.37 5.52
C SER A 198 20.83 -0.84 5.92
N LYS A 199 20.73 -2.03 6.52
CA LYS A 199 19.46 -2.56 7.02
C LYS A 199 18.81 -1.60 8.02
N ALA A 200 19.59 -1.04 8.93
CA ALA A 200 19.09 -0.11 9.94
C ALA A 200 18.52 1.17 9.30
N GLU A 201 19.21 1.72 8.30
CA GLU A 201 18.73 2.90 7.58
C GLU A 201 17.43 2.62 6.82
N ARG A 202 17.34 1.48 6.14
CA ARG A 202 16.13 1.05 5.43
C ARG A 202 14.96 0.79 6.37
N ASP A 203 15.21 0.09 7.48
CA ASP A 203 14.18 -0.22 8.46
C ASP A 203 13.68 1.06 9.15
N GLN A 204 14.56 2.03 9.42
CA GLN A 204 14.16 3.35 9.92
C GLN A 204 13.32 4.11 8.89
N ALA A 205 13.75 4.16 7.63
CA ALA A 205 12.98 4.83 6.57
C ALA A 205 11.58 4.21 6.37
N MET A 206 11.44 2.88 6.55
CA MET A 206 10.14 2.21 6.57
C MET A 206 9.26 2.67 7.75
N VAL A 207 9.85 2.83 8.94
CA VAL A 207 9.15 3.38 10.12
C VAL A 207 8.70 4.81 9.83
N ASP A 208 9.57 5.65 9.28
CA ASP A 208 9.26 7.04 8.97
C ASP A 208 8.11 7.15 7.96
N ILE A 209 8.05 6.28 6.94
CA ILE A 209 6.90 6.21 6.02
C ILE A 209 5.63 5.84 6.78
N ASN A 210 5.68 4.81 7.62
CA ASN A 210 4.50 4.37 8.39
C ASN A 210 4.02 5.40 9.41
N CYS A 211 4.86 6.37 9.78
CA CYS A 211 4.51 7.47 10.68
C CYS A 211 4.21 8.79 9.93
N GLY A 212 4.28 8.80 8.59
CA GLY A 212 4.11 10.03 7.80
C GLY A 212 5.24 11.05 7.96
N ALA A 213 6.41 10.63 8.43
CA ALA A 213 7.58 11.46 8.71
C ALA A 213 8.72 11.28 7.67
N PHE A 214 8.50 10.47 6.63
CA PHE A 214 9.52 10.17 5.63
C PHE A 214 10.00 11.40 4.87
N GLN A 215 11.32 11.59 4.83
CA GLN A 215 11.98 12.67 4.10
C GLN A 215 12.80 12.09 2.94
N GLY A 216 12.12 11.69 1.86
CA GLY A 216 12.76 10.95 0.77
C GLY A 216 13.96 11.65 0.13
N ALA A 217 14.04 12.98 0.18
CA ALA A 217 15.19 13.74 -0.30
C ALA A 217 16.48 13.47 0.50
N ALA A 218 16.39 13.13 1.78
CA ALA A 218 17.54 12.92 2.66
C ALA A 218 18.18 11.53 2.54
N HIS A 219 17.47 10.54 1.99
CA HIS A 219 17.94 9.16 1.92
C HIS A 219 18.75 8.85 0.64
N ASP A 220 19.68 7.89 0.74
CA ASP A 220 20.37 7.36 -0.45
C ASP A 220 19.37 6.67 -1.40
N VAL A 221 19.64 6.73 -2.71
CA VAL A 221 18.73 6.16 -3.71
C VAL A 221 18.60 4.63 -3.61
N ARG A 222 19.62 3.94 -3.08
CA ARG A 222 19.58 2.50 -2.76
C ARG A 222 18.59 2.20 -1.63
N VAL A 223 18.41 3.11 -0.67
CA VAL A 223 17.35 2.99 0.35
C VAL A 223 15.98 3.07 -0.29
N VAL A 224 15.76 4.06 -1.16
CA VAL A 224 14.50 4.20 -1.90
C VAL A 224 14.20 2.95 -2.75
N ALA A 225 15.20 2.43 -3.46
CA ALA A 225 15.07 1.20 -4.25
C ALA A 225 14.78 -0.04 -3.37
N ASP A 226 15.41 -0.15 -2.21
CA ASP A 226 15.15 -1.26 -1.29
C ASP A 226 13.79 -1.15 -0.59
N LEU A 227 13.27 0.06 -0.36
CA LEU A 227 11.90 0.30 0.13
C LEU A 227 10.84 -0.15 -0.87
N ILE A 228 11.05 0.06 -2.18
CA ILE A 228 10.14 -0.46 -3.22
C ILE A 228 10.08 -1.99 -3.13
N LYS A 229 11.23 -2.67 -3.08
CA LYS A 229 11.28 -4.14 -2.92
C LYS A 229 10.62 -4.58 -1.61
N LEU A 230 10.94 -3.90 -0.51
CA LEU A 230 10.41 -4.21 0.81
C LEU A 230 8.89 -4.08 0.85
N TRP A 231 8.30 -3.09 0.19
CA TRP A 231 6.86 -2.88 0.19
C TRP A 231 6.12 -4.12 -0.34
N PHE A 232 6.59 -4.69 -1.45
CA PHE A 232 6.04 -5.94 -1.99
C PHE A 232 6.28 -7.13 -1.07
N ARG A 233 7.49 -7.24 -0.50
CA ARG A 233 7.89 -8.35 0.38
C ARG A 233 7.07 -8.40 1.68
N GLU A 234 6.74 -7.24 2.23
CA GLU A 234 6.03 -7.09 3.50
C GLU A 234 4.50 -7.17 3.36
N LEU A 235 3.96 -7.37 2.15
CA LEU A 235 2.52 -7.56 1.98
C LEU A 235 2.05 -8.78 2.82
N PRO A 236 0.91 -8.68 3.56
CA PRO A 236 0.37 -9.80 4.32
C PRO A 236 0.11 -11.04 3.46
N ARG A 237 -0.25 -10.82 2.19
CA ARG A 237 -0.26 -11.84 1.13
C ARG A 237 0.56 -11.31 -0.05
N PRO A 238 1.62 -12.01 -0.49
CA PRO A 238 2.44 -11.58 -1.63
C PRO A 238 1.59 -11.41 -2.88
N ILE A 239 1.94 -10.45 -3.73
CA ILE A 239 1.08 -10.09 -4.87
C ILE A 239 0.90 -11.25 -5.86
N LEU A 240 1.93 -12.07 -6.09
CA LEU A 240 1.80 -13.23 -6.97
C LEU A 240 1.07 -14.41 -6.32
N HIS A 241 0.82 -14.38 -5.01
CA HIS A 241 -0.04 -15.38 -4.36
C HIS A 241 -1.53 -15.16 -4.65
N GLU A 242 -1.90 -14.07 -5.32
CA GLU A 242 -3.24 -13.91 -5.89
C GLU A 242 -3.46 -14.88 -7.07
N ILE A 243 -2.38 -15.43 -7.63
CA ILE A 243 -2.42 -16.52 -8.61
C ILE A 243 -2.49 -17.85 -7.84
N PRO A 244 -3.44 -18.73 -8.17
CA PRO A 244 -3.48 -20.07 -7.58
C PRO A 244 -2.17 -20.83 -7.88
N THR A 245 -1.63 -21.56 -6.90
CA THR A 245 -0.33 -22.26 -7.03
C THR A 245 -0.25 -23.16 -8.26
N ARG A 246 -1.34 -23.88 -8.58
CA ARG A 246 -1.45 -24.75 -9.76
C ARG A 246 -1.25 -23.99 -11.09
N ASP A 247 -1.63 -22.71 -11.12
CA ASP A 247 -1.58 -21.88 -12.31
C ASP A 247 -0.18 -21.25 -12.45
N MET A 248 0.55 -21.03 -11.35
CA MET A 248 1.87 -20.40 -11.38
C MET A 248 2.92 -21.21 -12.16
N GLU A 249 2.99 -22.53 -11.96
CA GLU A 249 3.91 -23.41 -12.71
C GLU A 249 3.52 -23.52 -14.20
N ARG A 250 2.22 -23.59 -14.49
CA ARG A 250 1.71 -23.59 -15.86
C ARG A 250 2.07 -22.29 -16.59
N LEU A 251 1.80 -21.15 -15.96
CA LEU A 251 2.07 -19.82 -16.52
C LEU A 251 3.57 -19.62 -16.78
N ALA A 252 4.44 -20.10 -15.90
CA ALA A 252 5.89 -20.01 -16.09
C ALA A 252 6.42 -20.79 -17.31
N SER A 253 5.67 -21.81 -17.77
CA SER A 253 6.05 -22.67 -18.90
C SER A 253 5.39 -22.25 -20.22
N THR A 254 4.60 -21.18 -20.21
CA THR A 254 3.80 -20.73 -21.34
C THR A 254 4.61 -19.82 -22.26
N GLU A 255 4.39 -19.90 -23.57
CA GLU A 255 5.08 -19.02 -24.55
C GLU A 255 4.65 -17.54 -24.43
N ASN A 256 3.37 -17.29 -24.16
CA ASN A 256 2.80 -15.95 -23.97
C ASN A 256 2.45 -15.66 -22.50
N VAL A 257 3.47 -15.71 -21.64
CA VAL A 257 3.35 -15.42 -20.19
C VAL A 257 2.64 -14.09 -19.93
N TYR A 258 2.92 -13.06 -20.75
CA TYR A 258 2.35 -11.73 -20.57
C TYR A 258 0.82 -11.76 -20.65
N VAL A 259 0.25 -12.26 -21.75
CA VAL A 259 -1.21 -12.28 -21.93
C VAL A 259 -1.90 -13.16 -20.89
N GLU A 260 -1.37 -14.36 -20.63
CA GLU A 260 -1.99 -15.29 -19.70
C GLU A 260 -1.87 -14.87 -18.24
N LEU A 261 -0.76 -14.24 -17.83
CA LEU A 261 -0.64 -13.73 -16.47
C LEU A 261 -1.68 -12.64 -16.20
N LEU A 262 -1.79 -11.70 -17.14
CA LEU A 262 -2.72 -10.59 -16.98
C LEU A 262 -4.16 -11.12 -16.87
N SER A 263 -4.54 -12.16 -17.61
CA SER A 263 -5.89 -12.73 -17.54
C SER A 263 -6.20 -13.42 -16.20
N VAL A 264 -5.20 -13.91 -15.48
CA VAL A 264 -5.37 -14.56 -14.16
C VAL A 264 -5.39 -13.55 -13.01
N LEU A 265 -4.62 -12.46 -13.10
CA LEU A 265 -4.63 -11.41 -12.10
C LEU A 265 -5.88 -10.53 -12.23
N GLY A 266 -6.44 -10.14 -11.08
CA GLY A 266 -7.44 -9.08 -11.02
C GLY A 266 -6.88 -7.73 -11.48
N ASN A 267 -7.77 -6.80 -11.82
CA ASN A 267 -7.37 -5.53 -12.46
C ASN A 267 -6.37 -4.73 -11.61
N LEU A 268 -6.54 -4.71 -10.30
CA LEU A 268 -5.68 -3.94 -9.39
C LEU A 268 -4.29 -4.58 -9.29
N GLU A 269 -4.23 -5.89 -9.05
CA GLU A 269 -2.97 -6.64 -8.95
C GLU A 269 -2.18 -6.49 -10.24
N ARG A 270 -2.88 -6.61 -11.37
CA ARG A 270 -2.36 -6.41 -12.70
C ARG A 270 -1.72 -5.04 -12.86
N CYS A 271 -2.43 -3.97 -12.52
CA CYS A 271 -1.90 -2.61 -12.67
C CYS A 271 -0.69 -2.36 -11.76
N ILE A 272 -0.67 -2.89 -10.53
CA ILE A 272 0.48 -2.77 -9.63
C ILE A 272 1.70 -3.53 -10.18
N VAL A 273 1.51 -4.74 -10.72
CA VAL A 273 2.59 -5.52 -11.34
C VAL A 273 3.11 -4.84 -12.61
N LEU A 274 2.21 -4.32 -13.45
CA LEU A 274 2.59 -3.58 -14.66
C LEU A 274 3.33 -2.28 -14.32
N TRP A 275 2.88 -1.55 -13.30
CA TRP A 275 3.59 -0.37 -12.79
C TRP A 275 5.02 -0.68 -12.37
N LEU A 276 5.21 -1.78 -11.62
CA LEU A 276 6.54 -2.22 -11.23
C LEU A 276 7.38 -2.61 -12.44
N ALA A 277 6.80 -3.35 -13.39
CA ALA A 277 7.49 -3.75 -14.61
C ALA A 277 7.92 -2.53 -15.44
N ASP A 278 7.09 -1.49 -15.55
CA ASP A 278 7.43 -0.27 -16.29
C ASP A 278 8.56 0.53 -15.66
N LEU A 279 8.57 0.66 -14.33
CA LEU A 279 9.69 1.26 -13.60
C LEU A 279 10.99 0.50 -13.88
N LEU A 280 10.96 -0.82 -13.83
CA LEU A 280 12.14 -1.66 -14.06
C LEU A 280 12.55 -1.70 -15.53
N SER A 281 11.60 -1.63 -16.47
CA SER A 281 11.88 -1.48 -17.89
C SER A 281 12.61 -0.17 -18.13
N PHE A 282 12.20 0.93 -17.50
CA PHE A 282 12.93 2.20 -17.57
C PHE A 282 14.36 2.07 -17.03
N VAL A 283 14.56 1.38 -15.90
CA VAL A 283 15.91 1.12 -15.36
C VAL A 283 16.76 0.29 -16.34
N ALA A 284 16.18 -0.74 -16.95
CA ALA A 284 16.88 -1.62 -17.90
C ALA A 284 17.37 -0.89 -19.15
N GLU A 285 16.76 0.23 -19.55
CA GLU A 285 17.23 1.04 -20.68
C GLU A 285 18.61 1.64 -20.44
N TYR A 286 18.96 1.84 -19.16
CA TYR A 286 20.24 2.40 -18.75
C TYR A 286 21.22 1.31 -18.30
N GLN A 287 21.01 0.06 -18.71
CA GLN A 287 21.91 -1.07 -18.47
C GLN A 287 23.41 -0.76 -18.74
N PRO A 288 23.79 0.01 -19.78
CA PRO A 288 25.20 0.38 -19.99
C PRO A 288 25.84 1.14 -18.82
N HIS A 289 25.04 1.85 -18.01
CA HIS A 289 25.50 2.65 -16.88
C HIS A 289 25.29 1.93 -15.54
N ASN A 290 24.09 1.38 -15.34
CA ASN A 290 23.71 0.77 -14.06
C ASN A 290 24.04 -0.72 -13.96
N HIS A 291 24.37 -1.40 -15.07
CA HIS A 291 24.62 -2.84 -15.16
C HIS A 291 23.43 -3.75 -14.78
N MET A 292 22.21 -3.23 -14.86
CA MET A 292 20.97 -3.90 -14.49
C MET A 292 20.06 -4.07 -15.72
N GLY A 293 20.22 -5.19 -16.42
CA GLY A 293 19.32 -5.57 -17.52
C GLY A 293 18.05 -6.25 -17.03
N VAL A 294 17.16 -6.56 -17.98
CA VAL A 294 15.87 -7.23 -17.73
C VAL A 294 16.04 -8.54 -16.93
N ASP A 295 17.03 -9.35 -17.28
CA ASP A 295 17.26 -10.64 -16.61
C ASP A 295 17.76 -10.47 -15.18
N GLN A 296 18.67 -9.52 -14.93
CA GLN A 296 19.20 -9.23 -13.60
C GLN A 296 18.08 -8.69 -12.69
N LEU A 297 17.30 -7.72 -13.18
CA LEU A 297 16.19 -7.14 -12.44
C LEU A 297 15.12 -8.18 -12.12
N ALA A 298 14.76 -9.06 -13.06
CA ALA A 298 13.77 -10.11 -12.81
C ALA A 298 14.19 -11.06 -11.67
N ILE A 299 15.45 -11.49 -11.65
CA ILE A 299 15.99 -12.39 -10.61
C ILE A 299 15.97 -11.72 -9.23
N ILE A 300 16.26 -10.42 -9.17
CA ILE A 300 16.34 -9.67 -7.91
C ILE A 300 14.95 -9.34 -7.36
N ILE A 301 14.00 -9.01 -8.25
CA ILE A 301 12.70 -8.50 -7.86
C ILE A 301 11.73 -9.64 -7.54
N ALA A 302 11.70 -10.71 -8.33
CA ALA A 302 10.73 -11.80 -8.18
C ALA A 302 10.65 -12.41 -6.75
N PRO A 303 11.76 -12.60 -6.00
CA PRO A 303 11.70 -13.08 -4.61
C PRO A 303 10.92 -12.17 -3.65
N ASN A 304 10.71 -10.90 -4.00
CA ASN A 304 9.91 -9.96 -3.20
C ASN A 304 8.41 -10.04 -3.55
N LEU A 305 8.03 -10.81 -4.58
CA LEU A 305 6.65 -10.91 -5.06
C LEU A 305 5.95 -12.21 -4.61
N VAL A 306 6.70 -13.16 -4.04
CA VAL A 306 6.25 -14.47 -3.55
C VAL A 306 6.81 -14.79 -2.17
N ARG A 307 6.17 -15.71 -1.44
CA ARG A 307 6.73 -16.35 -0.23
C ARG A 307 6.65 -17.87 -0.37
N LEU A 308 7.79 -18.53 -0.22
CA LEU A 308 7.88 -19.98 -0.37
C LEU A 308 7.48 -20.65 0.95
N GLU A 309 6.19 -20.89 1.14
CA GLU A 309 5.64 -21.53 2.35
C GLU A 309 5.48 -23.05 2.13
N THR A 310 6.60 -23.75 1.91
CA THR A 310 6.63 -25.21 1.73
C THR A 310 7.82 -25.86 2.42
N ALA A 311 7.59 -27.00 3.06
CA ALA A 311 8.64 -27.82 3.66
C ALA A 311 9.41 -28.66 2.63
N ASN A 312 8.89 -28.78 1.40
CA ASN A 312 9.54 -29.57 0.35
C ASN A 312 10.52 -28.68 -0.46
N PRO A 313 11.84 -28.92 -0.38
CA PRO A 313 12.84 -28.09 -1.03
C PRO A 313 12.70 -28.10 -2.56
N MET A 314 12.25 -29.21 -3.16
CA MET A 314 12.03 -29.29 -4.61
C MET A 314 10.89 -28.38 -5.06
N VAL A 315 9.80 -28.34 -4.28
CA VAL A 315 8.66 -27.45 -4.55
C VAL A 315 9.07 -26.00 -4.35
N ALA A 316 9.87 -25.69 -3.32
CA ALA A 316 10.38 -24.34 -3.10
C ALA A 316 11.23 -23.85 -4.29
N VAL A 317 12.14 -24.68 -4.80
CA VAL A 317 12.97 -24.36 -5.97
C VAL A 317 12.12 -24.18 -7.22
N ALA A 318 11.17 -25.08 -7.47
CA ALA A 318 10.27 -25.00 -8.62
C ALA A 318 9.44 -23.71 -8.60
N LEU A 319 8.83 -23.38 -7.45
CA LEU A 319 8.02 -22.18 -7.28
C LEU A 319 8.85 -20.89 -7.38
N SER A 320 10.06 -20.88 -6.80
CA SER A 320 11.00 -19.76 -6.94
C SER A 320 11.37 -19.52 -8.40
N LYS A 321 11.71 -20.59 -9.13
CA LYS A 321 12.02 -20.53 -10.56
C LYS A 321 10.80 -20.03 -11.36
N ALA A 322 9.62 -20.58 -11.10
CA ALA A 322 8.39 -20.19 -11.76
C ALA A 322 8.08 -18.69 -11.55
N ALA A 323 8.25 -18.16 -10.34
CA ALA A 323 8.05 -16.75 -10.04
C ALA A 323 9.03 -15.85 -10.83
N VAL A 324 10.30 -16.24 -10.91
CA VAL A 324 11.31 -15.52 -11.69
C VAL A 324 10.98 -15.56 -13.19
N ASP A 325 10.69 -16.74 -13.73
CA ASP A 325 10.40 -16.93 -15.16
C ASP A 325 9.14 -16.14 -15.57
N LEU A 326 8.10 -16.17 -14.73
CA LEU A 326 6.86 -15.43 -14.91
C LEU A 326 7.10 -13.92 -14.92
N PHE A 327 7.76 -13.38 -13.89
CA PHE A 327 8.01 -11.95 -13.81
C PHE A 327 8.97 -11.47 -14.92
N ARG A 328 9.94 -12.30 -15.30
CA ARG A 328 10.84 -12.04 -16.43
C ARG A 328 10.06 -11.92 -17.74
N GLY A 329 9.09 -12.79 -17.98
CA GLY A 329 8.21 -12.71 -19.16
C GLY A 329 7.49 -11.37 -19.24
N VAL A 330 6.90 -10.92 -18.12
CA VAL A 330 6.24 -9.60 -18.04
C VAL A 330 7.20 -8.47 -18.31
N LEU A 331 8.35 -8.46 -17.64
CA LEU A 331 9.34 -7.39 -17.74
C LEU A 331 9.93 -7.30 -19.16
N ARG A 332 10.16 -8.43 -19.82
CA ARG A 332 10.60 -8.48 -21.24
C ARG A 332 9.55 -7.89 -22.16
N ALA A 333 8.28 -8.27 -22.01
CA ALA A 333 7.20 -7.74 -22.84
C ALA A 333 7.04 -6.22 -22.68
N ARG A 334 7.10 -5.70 -21.44
CA ARG A 334 7.04 -4.25 -21.17
C ARG A 334 8.27 -3.51 -21.69
N PHE A 335 9.45 -4.12 -21.58
CA PHE A 335 10.68 -3.53 -22.12
C PHE A 335 10.63 -3.45 -23.65
N GLN A 336 10.18 -4.50 -24.34
CA GLN A 336 10.02 -4.50 -25.81
C GLN A 336 9.02 -3.44 -26.27
N LEU A 337 7.83 -3.39 -25.67
CA LEU A 337 6.82 -2.38 -25.98
C LEU A 337 7.38 -0.96 -25.82
N ARG A 338 8.19 -0.72 -24.78
CA ARG A 338 8.82 0.58 -24.55
C ARG A 338 9.82 0.95 -25.65
N GLN A 339 10.59 -0.01 -26.16
CA GLN A 339 11.51 0.22 -27.28
C GLN A 339 10.76 0.51 -28.58
N GLU A 340 9.65 -0.19 -28.83
CA GLU A 340 8.79 0.02 -30.01
C GLU A 340 8.18 1.42 -30.01
N LEU A 341 7.67 1.89 -28.86
CA LEU A 341 7.11 3.23 -28.73
C LEU A 341 8.15 4.33 -28.98
N LYS A 342 9.37 4.15 -28.47
CA LYS A 342 10.47 5.08 -28.75
C LYS A 342 10.88 5.09 -30.22
N ALA A 343 10.89 3.93 -30.86
CA ALA A 343 11.14 3.83 -32.29
C ALA A 343 10.05 4.56 -33.09
N ALA A 344 8.78 4.46 -32.68
CA ALA A 344 7.67 5.18 -33.32
C ALA A 344 7.76 6.71 -33.12
N GLU A 345 8.04 7.19 -31.91
CA GLU A 345 8.25 8.62 -31.62
C GLU A 345 9.44 9.22 -32.40
N GLY A 346 10.49 8.41 -32.60
CA GLY A 346 11.66 8.80 -33.40
C GLY A 346 11.38 8.90 -34.91
N VAL A 347 10.35 8.22 -35.43
CA VAL A 347 9.96 8.28 -36.85
C VAL A 347 9.08 9.48 -37.13
N GLU A 348 8.10 9.78 -36.26
CA GLU A 348 7.20 10.95 -36.42
C GLU A 348 7.98 12.28 -36.36
N THR A 349 9.01 12.39 -35.54
CA THR A 349 9.84 13.61 -35.42
C THR A 349 10.78 13.85 -36.60
N VAL A 350 11.04 12.85 -37.43
CA VAL A 350 11.83 12.98 -38.66
C VAL A 350 10.94 13.41 -39.82
N ASP A 351 9.69 12.93 -39.86
CA ASP A 351 8.72 13.27 -40.93
C ASP A 351 8.15 14.70 -40.78
N GLU A 352 8.05 15.24 -39.56
CA GLU A 352 7.70 16.66 -39.34
C GLU A 352 8.84 17.65 -39.66
N ARG A 353 10.06 17.15 -39.88
CA ARG A 353 11.26 17.96 -40.20
C ARG A 353 11.73 17.82 -41.64
N ALA A 354 11.05 17.00 -42.45
CA ALA A 354 11.23 16.88 -43.89
C ALA A 354 10.17 17.71 -44.62
#